data_AF-A0A6P0VLJ7-F1
#
_entry.id   AF-A0A6P0VLJ7-F1
#
_cell.length_a   1.000
_cell.length_b   1.000
_cell.length_c   1.000
_cell.angle_alpha   90.00
_cell.angle_beta   90.00
_cell.angle_gamma   90.00
#
_symmetry.space_group_name_H-M   'P 1'
#
loop_
_entity.id
_entity.type
_entity.pdbx_description
1 polymer ?
#
loop_
_entity_poly.entity_id
_entity_poly.type
_entity_poly.pdbx_seq_one_letter_code
_entity_poly.pdbx_strand_id
1 'polypeptide(L)'
;MSQLSLIKAQLTDLLFEPGFSTASGVNELSGRGMGLDVVRTQLKSLQGSVTIDSQPQQGTTFRLQVPLSLTISNLLITQAGNHTYALLADAVEQILIPQARQIRSWEGGKVLRWGTGTDEQLIPVYQLADALNYYSPVQKSLSLPSNHAFAQPQQVKPIILIRCQDKLLGLEVDQLLGDQELVIRPLGAIIASPSYIYGGSILADGQLALVLDGTVLVQRLWEKQSNEAMEQTFVDGASYILPPTGQQKQLPTQILAADQLNSAQLSLFTSEADLTPTGKKMALLVDDSITVRQTLSMTLERAGYQVLQAKDGYEALEQLRSHQEIQVVLCDIEMPRMNGFEFLKHHQQDSSLKTIPVVILTSRSGEKHRLIAGSLGATAYITKPYLEHQLLATVEEVLGGRW
;
A
#
# COMPACT_ATOMS: atom_id res chain seq x y z
N MET A 1 -18.77 -41.64 21.97
CA MET A 1 -17.56 -40.87 22.38
C MET A 1 -17.34 -39.57 21.57
N SER A 2 -18.06 -39.30 20.46
CA SER A 2 -17.81 -38.10 19.62
C SER A 2 -18.48 -36.80 20.10
N GLN A 3 -19.53 -36.87 20.92
CA GLN A 3 -20.23 -35.66 21.41
C GLN A 3 -19.44 -34.90 22.49
N LEU A 4 -18.69 -35.60 23.36
CA LEU A 4 -17.87 -34.94 24.40
C LEU A 4 -16.66 -34.20 23.82
N SER A 5 -16.08 -34.68 22.72
CA SER A 5 -14.94 -34.02 22.07
C SER A 5 -15.34 -32.71 21.39
N LEU A 6 -16.57 -32.64 20.85
CA LEU A 6 -17.09 -31.43 20.21
C LEU A 6 -17.31 -30.30 21.23
N ILE A 7 -17.87 -30.64 22.39
CA ILE A 7 -18.12 -29.70 23.49
C ILE A 7 -16.80 -29.16 24.05
N LYS A 8 -15.76 -30.01 24.14
CA LYS A 8 -14.44 -29.59 24.63
C LYS A 8 -13.75 -28.59 23.69
N ALA A 9 -13.87 -28.78 22.38
CA ALA A 9 -13.34 -27.83 21.38
C ALA A 9 -14.08 -26.47 21.43
N GLN A 10 -15.41 -26.50 21.59
CA GLN A 10 -16.21 -25.27 21.74
C GLN A 10 -15.88 -24.50 23.03
N LEU A 11 -15.60 -25.21 24.14
CA LEU A 11 -15.16 -24.59 25.39
C LEU A 11 -13.77 -23.95 25.27
N THR A 12 -12.86 -24.52 24.47
CA THR A 12 -11.54 -23.91 24.23
C THR A 12 -11.61 -22.67 23.35
N ASP A 13 -12.60 -22.56 22.46
CA ASP A 13 -12.80 -21.36 21.64
C ASP A 13 -13.22 -20.15 22.48
N LEU A 14 -13.98 -20.36 23.56
CA LEU A 14 -14.40 -19.30 24.49
C LEU A 14 -13.20 -18.65 25.23
N LEU A 15 -12.07 -19.35 25.37
CA LEU A 15 -10.84 -18.80 25.95
C LEU A 15 -10.23 -17.67 25.11
N PHE A 16 -10.61 -17.59 23.83
CA PHE A 16 -10.12 -16.59 22.88
C PHE A 16 -11.14 -15.46 22.62
N GLU A 17 -12.29 -15.46 23.31
CA GLU A 17 -13.24 -14.36 23.20
C GLU A 17 -12.69 -13.10 23.87
N PRO A 18 -12.90 -11.91 23.27
CA PRO A 18 -12.44 -10.65 23.85
C PRO A 18 -12.97 -10.47 25.27
N GLY A 19 -12.06 -10.22 26.22
CA GLY A 19 -12.42 -9.97 27.62
C GLY A 19 -12.64 -11.22 28.48
N PHE A 20 -12.48 -12.44 27.96
CA PHE A 20 -12.47 -13.65 28.77
C PHE A 20 -11.13 -13.81 29.50
N SER A 21 -11.14 -13.83 30.84
CA SER A 21 -9.96 -14.02 31.68
C SER A 21 -10.30 -14.80 32.95
N THR A 22 -9.41 -15.69 33.37
CA THR A 22 -9.53 -16.46 34.62
C THR A 22 -8.77 -15.82 35.78
N ALA A 23 -8.12 -14.67 35.56
CA ALA A 23 -7.33 -13.99 36.58
C ALA A 23 -8.24 -13.24 37.57
N SER A 24 -8.11 -13.55 38.87
CA SER A 24 -8.84 -12.89 39.96
C SER A 24 -8.20 -11.57 40.44
N GLY A 25 -7.09 -11.14 39.83
CA GLY A 25 -6.40 -9.90 40.14
C GLY A 25 -5.36 -9.51 39.06
N VAL A 26 -4.98 -8.23 39.04
CA VAL A 26 -4.05 -7.65 38.06
C VAL A 26 -2.64 -7.60 38.66
N ASN A 27 -1.72 -8.45 38.19
CA ASN A 27 -0.29 -8.33 38.52
C ASN A 27 0.40 -7.37 37.54
N GLU A 28 1.52 -6.75 37.94
CA GLU A 28 2.26 -5.74 37.16
C GLU A 28 2.76 -6.23 35.78
N LEU A 29 2.81 -7.54 35.54
CA LEU A 29 3.08 -8.15 34.22
C LEU A 29 1.83 -8.35 33.34
N SER A 30 0.63 -8.34 33.93
CA SER A 30 -0.68 -8.55 33.29
C SER A 30 -1.36 -7.24 32.85
N GLY A 31 -0.72 -6.08 33.08
CA GLY A 31 -1.30 -4.75 32.97
C GLY A 31 -1.51 -4.18 31.56
N ARG A 32 -1.82 -5.00 30.54
CA ARG A 32 -2.19 -4.49 29.19
C ARG A 32 -3.42 -5.11 28.57
N GLY A 33 -4.10 -6.05 29.25
CA GLY A 33 -5.29 -6.68 28.70
C GLY A 33 -5.02 -7.45 27.40
N MET A 34 -3.80 -7.99 27.21
CA MET A 34 -3.51 -8.88 26.09
C MET A 34 -3.91 -10.30 26.48
N GLY A 35 -5.19 -10.62 26.29
CA GLY A 35 -5.68 -11.98 26.46
C GLY A 35 -5.18 -12.91 25.35
N LEU A 36 -5.62 -14.17 25.42
CA LEU A 36 -5.42 -15.14 24.34
C LEU A 36 -6.06 -14.64 23.02
N ASP A 37 -7.04 -13.74 23.09
CA ASP A 37 -7.66 -13.04 21.96
C ASP A 37 -6.66 -12.28 21.08
N VAL A 38 -5.69 -11.57 21.68
CA VAL A 38 -4.64 -10.87 20.96
C VAL A 38 -3.73 -11.86 20.23
N VAL A 39 -3.39 -12.98 20.88
CA VAL A 39 -2.57 -14.04 20.26
C VAL A 39 -3.30 -14.64 19.05
N ARG A 40 -4.61 -14.91 19.16
CA ARG A 40 -5.43 -15.40 18.04
C ARG A 40 -5.54 -14.39 16.92
N THR A 41 -5.72 -13.12 17.25
CA THR A 41 -5.78 -12.03 16.26
C THR A 41 -4.47 -11.88 15.50
N GLN A 42 -3.34 -11.92 16.20
CA GLN A 42 -2.02 -11.82 15.58
C GLN A 42 -1.72 -13.03 14.69
N LEU A 43 -2.06 -14.24 15.13
CA LEU A 43 -1.90 -15.46 14.32
C LEU A 43 -2.81 -15.45 13.09
N LYS A 44 -4.07 -15.03 13.23
CA LYS A 44 -4.99 -14.87 12.08
C LYS A 44 -4.44 -13.88 11.05
N SER A 45 -3.81 -12.79 11.49
CA SER A 45 -3.19 -11.81 10.57
C SER A 45 -2.05 -12.41 9.73
N LEU A 46 -1.37 -13.43 10.27
CA LEU A 46 -0.33 -14.20 9.59
C LEU A 46 -0.91 -15.44 8.86
N GLN A 47 -2.23 -15.53 8.68
CA GLN A 47 -2.93 -16.71 8.16
C GLN A 47 -2.64 -18.00 8.95
N GLY A 48 -2.24 -17.87 10.22
CA GLY A 48 -1.99 -18.95 11.16
C GLY A 48 -3.19 -19.33 12.01
N SER A 49 -3.04 -20.42 12.77
CA SER A 49 -4.03 -20.96 13.68
C SER A 49 -3.43 -21.26 15.05
N VAL A 50 -4.28 -21.34 16.07
CA VAL A 50 -3.92 -21.75 17.42
C VAL A 50 -4.91 -22.79 17.91
N THR A 51 -4.41 -23.85 18.53
CA THR A 51 -5.21 -24.89 19.17
C THR A 51 -4.75 -25.09 20.61
N ILE A 52 -5.69 -25.45 21.49
CA ILE A 52 -5.44 -25.67 22.92
C ILE A 52 -5.78 -27.12 23.23
N ASP A 53 -4.84 -27.83 23.84
CA ASP A 53 -5.09 -29.11 24.49
C ASP A 53 -4.86 -28.96 25.99
N SER A 54 -5.91 -29.16 26.78
CA SER A 54 -5.87 -29.04 28.24
C SER A 54 -6.48 -30.27 28.88
N GLN A 55 -5.75 -30.85 29.84
CA GLN A 55 -6.25 -31.92 30.70
C GLN A 55 -6.09 -31.51 32.16
N PRO A 56 -7.16 -31.59 32.99
CA PRO A 56 -7.07 -31.32 34.42
C PRO A 56 -5.95 -32.15 35.06
N GLN A 57 -5.13 -31.51 35.90
CA GLN A 57 -3.99 -32.11 36.61
C GLN A 57 -2.84 -32.64 35.72
N GLN A 58 -2.91 -32.49 34.39
CA GLN A 58 -1.84 -32.88 33.46
C GLN A 58 -1.23 -31.69 32.69
N GLY A 59 -1.86 -30.51 32.79
CA GLY A 59 -1.35 -29.27 32.21
C GLY A 59 -2.11 -28.82 30.96
N THR A 60 -1.66 -27.71 30.37
CA THR A 60 -2.24 -27.11 29.16
C THR A 60 -1.15 -26.88 28.13
N THR A 61 -1.38 -27.34 26.90
CA THR A 61 -0.50 -27.18 25.76
C THR A 61 -1.17 -26.27 24.72
N PHE A 62 -0.45 -25.22 24.30
CA PHE A 62 -0.85 -24.35 23.20
C PHE A 62 -0.04 -24.74 21.96
N ARG A 63 -0.71 -25.03 20.85
CA ARG A 63 -0.08 -25.32 19.56
C ARG A 63 -0.41 -24.20 18.58
N LEU A 64 0.61 -23.42 18.23
CA LEU A 64 0.54 -22.32 17.28
C LEU A 64 1.07 -22.81 15.94
N GLN A 65 0.32 -22.60 14.87
CA GLN A 65 0.69 -22.96 13.51
C GLN A 65 0.68 -21.70 12.66
N VAL A 66 1.81 -21.37 12.05
CA VAL A 66 1.93 -20.24 11.13
C VAL A 66 2.37 -20.81 9.79
N PRO A 67 1.71 -20.47 8.66
CA PRO A 67 2.20 -20.83 7.34
C PRO A 67 3.60 -20.25 7.17
N LEU A 68 4.56 -21.10 6.82
CA LEU A 68 5.93 -20.67 6.52
C LEU A 68 6.01 -19.93 5.17
N SER A 69 4.92 -19.89 4.41
CA SER A 69 4.99 -19.76 2.96
C SER A 69 4.61 -18.36 2.47
N LEU A 70 5.61 -17.68 1.95
CA LEU A 70 5.44 -16.79 0.81
C LEU A 70 4.87 -17.63 -0.35
N THR A 71 3.76 -17.21 -0.96
CA THR A 71 3.18 -17.96 -2.09
C THR A 71 3.95 -17.59 -3.35
N ILE A 72 4.72 -18.53 -3.90
CA ILE A 72 5.32 -18.39 -5.22
C ILE A 72 4.28 -18.85 -6.24
N SER A 73 3.98 -18.03 -7.23
CA SER A 73 3.06 -18.37 -8.32
C SER A 73 3.52 -17.75 -9.63
N ASN A 74 3.07 -18.33 -10.74
CA ASN A 74 3.26 -17.76 -12.06
C ASN A 74 2.27 -16.61 -12.26
N LEU A 75 2.81 -15.41 -12.44
CA LEU A 75 2.06 -14.19 -12.61
C LEU A 75 2.25 -13.64 -14.02
N LEU A 76 1.16 -13.27 -14.65
CA LEU A 76 1.17 -12.56 -15.92
C LEU A 76 1.27 -11.06 -15.66
N ILE A 77 2.39 -10.46 -16.03
CA ILE A 77 2.67 -9.05 -15.82
C ILE A 77 2.05 -8.24 -16.95
N THR A 78 1.19 -7.30 -16.57
CA THR A 78 0.38 -6.47 -17.47
C THR A 78 0.48 -5.01 -17.07
N GLN A 79 0.35 -4.11 -18.04
CA GLN A 79 0.28 -2.68 -17.81
C GLN A 79 -1.13 -2.18 -18.13
N ALA A 80 -1.68 -1.37 -17.22
CA ALA A 80 -2.92 -0.63 -17.44
C ALA A 80 -2.70 0.84 -17.02
N GLY A 81 -2.77 1.76 -17.98
CA GLY A 81 -2.35 3.14 -17.84
C GLY A 81 -0.87 3.23 -17.48
N ASN A 82 -0.58 3.94 -16.38
CA ASN A 82 0.79 4.12 -15.89
C ASN A 82 1.21 3.10 -14.82
N HIS A 83 0.37 2.10 -14.52
CA HIS A 83 0.60 1.16 -13.44
C HIS A 83 0.78 -0.27 -13.96
N THR A 84 1.68 -0.99 -13.31
CA THR A 84 1.96 -2.40 -13.59
C THR A 84 1.20 -3.28 -12.61
N TYR A 85 0.49 -4.27 -13.14
CA TYR A 85 -0.30 -5.23 -12.39
C TYR A 85 0.17 -6.64 -12.73
N ALA A 86 0.01 -7.54 -11.77
CA ALA A 86 0.29 -8.95 -11.93
C ALA A 86 -1.03 -9.72 -11.84
N LEU A 87 -1.35 -10.53 -12.84
CA LEU A 87 -2.54 -11.39 -12.83
C LEU A 87 -2.10 -12.82 -12.52
N LEU A 88 -2.83 -13.54 -11.67
CA LEU A 88 -2.57 -14.98 -11.50
C LEU A 88 -2.78 -15.69 -12.86
N ALA A 89 -1.77 -16.43 -13.32
CA ALA A 89 -1.80 -17.07 -14.63
C ALA A 89 -2.77 -18.27 -14.67
N ASP A 90 -3.16 -18.81 -13.52
CA ASP A 90 -4.11 -19.93 -13.41
C ASP A 90 -5.52 -19.59 -13.91
N ALA A 91 -5.92 -18.32 -13.82
CA ALA A 91 -7.20 -17.82 -14.32
C ALA A 91 -7.17 -17.54 -15.84
N VAL A 92 -5.99 -17.51 -16.46
CA VAL A 92 -5.81 -17.15 -17.87
C VAL A 92 -5.98 -18.39 -18.74
N GLU A 93 -6.99 -18.38 -19.60
CA GLU A 93 -7.18 -19.44 -20.59
C GLU A 93 -6.35 -19.20 -21.84
N GLN A 94 -6.37 -17.97 -22.36
CA GLN A 94 -5.65 -17.62 -23.58
C GLN A 94 -5.38 -16.12 -23.67
N ILE A 95 -4.27 -15.74 -24.32
CA ILE A 95 -3.96 -14.34 -24.63
C ILE A 95 -4.08 -14.15 -26.14
N LEU A 96 -4.82 -13.12 -26.56
CA LEU A 96 -5.08 -12.83 -27.96
C LEU A 96 -4.72 -11.39 -28.29
N ILE A 97 -4.19 -11.18 -29.50
CA ILE A 97 -4.03 -9.86 -30.10
C ILE A 97 -5.11 -9.75 -31.19
N PRO A 98 -6.24 -9.08 -30.90
CA PRO A 98 -7.43 -9.12 -31.76
C PRO A 98 -7.27 -8.28 -33.03
N GLN A 99 -7.71 -8.77 -34.18
CA GLN A 99 -7.79 -7.93 -35.37
C GLN A 99 -8.97 -6.95 -35.27
N ALA A 100 -8.87 -5.77 -35.90
CA ALA A 100 -9.92 -4.74 -35.86
C ALA A 100 -11.31 -5.22 -36.32
N ARG A 101 -11.39 -6.34 -37.07
CA ARG A 101 -12.64 -6.96 -37.52
C ARG A 101 -13.28 -7.90 -36.49
N GLN A 102 -12.51 -8.35 -35.50
CA GLN A 102 -12.94 -9.31 -34.48
C GLN A 102 -13.53 -8.62 -33.24
N ILE A 103 -13.20 -7.35 -33.01
CA ILE A 103 -13.79 -6.54 -31.93
C ILE A 103 -14.95 -5.71 -32.47
N ARG A 104 -16.07 -5.73 -31.76
CA ARG A 104 -17.15 -4.75 -31.92
C ARG A 104 -17.31 -3.98 -30.62
N SER A 105 -17.30 -2.66 -30.69
CA SER A 105 -17.56 -1.76 -29.57
C SER A 105 -18.92 -1.10 -29.74
N TRP A 106 -19.72 -1.06 -28.67
CA TRP A 106 -20.95 -0.26 -28.55
C TRP A 106 -20.89 0.61 -27.29
N GLU A 107 -21.83 1.56 -27.13
CA GLU A 107 -21.86 2.55 -26.02
C GLU A 107 -21.84 1.96 -24.60
N GLY A 108 -22.00 0.64 -24.43
CA GLY A 108 -22.04 -0.05 -23.14
C GLY A 108 -21.14 -1.28 -23.03
N GLY A 109 -20.20 -1.49 -23.97
CA GLY A 109 -19.30 -2.64 -23.91
C GLY A 109 -18.54 -2.95 -25.20
N LYS A 110 -17.46 -3.73 -25.07
CA LYS A 110 -16.73 -4.33 -26.20
C LYS A 110 -17.03 -5.82 -26.23
N VAL A 111 -17.14 -6.41 -27.42
CA VAL A 111 -17.24 -7.86 -27.61
C VAL A 111 -16.23 -8.33 -28.64
N LEU A 112 -15.56 -9.43 -28.30
CA LEU A 112 -14.69 -10.18 -29.17
C LEU A 112 -15.47 -11.35 -29.80
N ARG A 113 -15.40 -11.47 -31.12
CA ARG A 113 -15.79 -12.68 -31.85
C ARG A 113 -14.63 -13.68 -31.81
N TRP A 114 -14.80 -14.77 -31.08
CA TRP A 114 -13.80 -15.82 -30.93
C TRP A 114 -14.31 -17.13 -31.53
N GLY A 115 -13.44 -17.82 -32.28
CA GLY A 115 -13.77 -19.00 -33.09
C GLY A 115 -13.74 -18.74 -34.60
N THR A 116 -13.66 -19.81 -35.40
CA THR A 116 -13.68 -19.76 -36.87
C THR A 116 -14.80 -20.64 -37.41
N GLY A 117 -15.74 -20.07 -38.18
CA GLY A 117 -16.80 -20.82 -38.85
C GLY A 117 -18.09 -20.92 -38.05
N THR A 118 -18.58 -22.14 -37.79
CA THR A 118 -19.89 -22.41 -37.15
C THR A 118 -19.88 -22.34 -35.63
N ASP A 119 -18.71 -22.20 -35.00
CA ASP A 119 -18.50 -22.19 -33.54
C ASP A 119 -18.06 -20.78 -33.07
N GLU A 120 -18.66 -19.74 -33.66
CA GLU A 120 -18.39 -18.35 -33.25
C GLU A 120 -19.07 -18.04 -31.93
N GLN A 121 -18.27 -17.81 -30.89
CA GLN A 121 -18.72 -17.35 -29.59
C GLN A 121 -18.44 -15.85 -29.42
N LEU A 122 -19.43 -15.13 -28.89
CA LEU A 122 -19.30 -13.72 -28.52
C LEU A 122 -18.82 -13.62 -27.08
N ILE A 123 -17.63 -13.05 -26.90
CA ILE A 123 -16.98 -12.88 -25.59
C ILE A 123 -17.04 -11.41 -25.20
N PRO A 124 -17.63 -11.05 -24.03
CA PRO A 124 -17.59 -9.69 -23.52
C PRO A 124 -16.16 -9.31 -23.14
N VAL A 125 -15.75 -8.10 -23.49
CA VAL A 125 -14.41 -7.57 -23.22
C VAL A 125 -14.51 -6.34 -22.33
N TYR A 126 -13.80 -6.35 -21.21
CA TYR A 126 -13.70 -5.25 -20.25
C TYR A 126 -12.29 -4.66 -20.27
N GLN A 127 -12.18 -3.34 -20.11
CA GLN A 127 -10.86 -2.71 -19.95
C GLN A 127 -10.39 -2.86 -18.51
N LEU A 128 -9.15 -3.29 -18.32
CA LEU A 128 -8.56 -3.44 -16.99
C LEU A 128 -8.53 -2.10 -16.23
N ALA A 129 -8.30 -0.98 -16.92
CA ALA A 129 -8.32 0.35 -16.31
C ALA A 129 -9.67 0.71 -15.66
N ASP A 130 -10.78 0.39 -16.32
CA ASP A 130 -12.13 0.68 -15.81
C ASP A 130 -12.50 -0.27 -14.66
N ALA A 131 -12.01 -1.52 -14.72
CA ALA A 131 -12.22 -2.53 -13.71
C ALA A 131 -11.54 -2.21 -12.37
N LEU A 132 -10.42 -1.48 -12.42
CA LEU A 132 -9.59 -1.16 -11.27
C LEU A 132 -9.93 0.18 -10.60
N ASN A 133 -11.07 0.81 -10.96
CA ASN A 133 -11.59 2.01 -10.29
C ASN A 133 -12.04 1.69 -8.84
N TYR A 134 -11.06 1.49 -7.97
CA TYR A 134 -11.19 1.49 -6.53
C TYR A 134 -10.54 2.76 -5.99
N TYR A 135 -11.18 3.37 -4.98
CA TYR A 135 -10.80 4.65 -4.37
C TYR A 135 -9.30 4.75 -4.05
N SER A 136 -8.52 5.22 -5.01
CA SER A 136 -7.25 5.89 -4.77
C SER A 136 -7.53 7.39 -4.87
N PRO A 137 -7.58 8.12 -3.75
CA PRO A 137 -7.56 9.58 -3.75
C PRO A 137 -6.14 10.10 -3.99
N VAL A 138 -5.26 9.32 -4.64
CA VAL A 138 -4.13 9.93 -5.34
C VAL A 138 -4.78 10.69 -6.48
N GLN A 139 -4.75 12.02 -6.36
CA GLN A 139 -5.02 12.94 -7.45
C GLN A 139 -4.53 12.32 -8.76
N LYS A 140 -5.20 12.60 -9.88
CA LYS A 140 -4.52 12.63 -11.18
C LYS A 140 -3.35 13.61 -11.04
N SER A 141 -2.28 13.18 -10.38
CA SER A 141 -1.09 13.95 -10.08
C SER A 141 -0.44 14.04 -11.43
N LEU A 142 -0.63 15.21 -12.03
CA LEU A 142 0.22 15.80 -13.05
C LEU A 142 0.86 14.72 -13.92
N SER A 143 0.06 14.22 -14.87
CA SER A 143 0.65 13.79 -16.13
C SER A 143 1.52 14.96 -16.60
N LEU A 144 2.82 14.90 -16.29
CA LEU A 144 3.84 15.49 -17.12
C LEU A 144 3.40 15.13 -18.54
N PRO A 145 3.17 16.10 -19.44
CA PRO A 145 2.89 15.76 -20.82
C PRO A 145 4.07 14.91 -21.26
N SER A 146 3.83 13.61 -21.42
CA SER A 146 4.79 12.71 -21.99
C SER A 146 5.21 13.38 -23.29
N ASN A 147 6.49 13.75 -23.37
CA ASN A 147 7.07 14.39 -24.55
C ASN A 147 7.26 13.34 -25.67
N HIS A 148 6.28 12.46 -25.82
CA HIS A 148 6.06 11.59 -26.94
C HIS A 148 4.78 12.06 -27.62
N ALA A 149 4.90 13.24 -28.24
CA ALA A 149 4.13 13.60 -29.41
C ALA A 149 4.49 12.64 -30.56
N PHE A 150 4.04 11.40 -30.44
CA PHE A 150 3.80 10.48 -31.54
C PHE A 150 2.59 9.67 -31.12
N ALA A 151 1.40 10.18 -31.44
CA ALA A 151 0.23 9.34 -31.57
C ALA A 151 0.59 8.25 -32.59
N GLN A 152 1.00 7.07 -32.10
CA GLN A 152 1.08 5.92 -32.97
C GLN A 152 -0.35 5.52 -33.31
N PRO A 153 -0.68 5.44 -34.60
CA PRO A 153 -2.00 5.03 -35.03
C PRO A 153 -2.18 3.55 -34.66
N GLN A 154 -3.23 3.26 -33.89
CA GLN A 154 -3.85 1.94 -33.83
C GLN A 154 -2.94 0.82 -33.27
N GLN A 155 -2.39 1.03 -32.08
CA GLN A 155 -1.80 -0.07 -31.31
C GLN A 155 -2.95 -1.02 -30.87
N VAL A 156 -2.94 -2.24 -31.40
CA VAL A 156 -3.92 -3.27 -31.04
C VAL A 156 -3.63 -3.71 -29.62
N LYS A 157 -4.58 -3.45 -28.71
CA LYS A 157 -4.46 -3.83 -27.31
C LYS A 157 -4.67 -5.34 -27.13
N PRO A 158 -3.79 -6.05 -26.40
CA PRO A 158 -3.99 -7.47 -26.11
C PRO A 158 -5.23 -7.68 -25.22
N ILE A 159 -5.92 -8.80 -25.47
CA ILE A 159 -7.06 -9.27 -24.68
C ILE A 159 -6.68 -10.59 -24.02
N ILE A 160 -6.81 -10.64 -22.70
CA ILE A 160 -6.61 -11.84 -21.89
C ILE A 160 -7.97 -12.48 -21.69
N LEU A 161 -8.15 -13.70 -22.19
CA LEU A 161 -9.34 -14.50 -21.98
C LEU A 161 -9.24 -15.23 -20.64
N ILE A 162 -10.20 -14.96 -19.78
CA ILE A 162 -10.33 -15.54 -18.43
C ILE A 162 -11.62 -16.33 -18.39
N ARG A 163 -11.53 -17.59 -17.97
CA ARG A 163 -12.70 -18.44 -17.79
C ARG A 163 -13.22 -18.29 -16.38
N CYS A 164 -14.47 -17.88 -16.25
CA CYS A 164 -15.17 -17.86 -14.98
C CYS A 164 -16.37 -18.82 -15.06
N GLN A 165 -16.32 -19.91 -14.32
CA GLN A 165 -17.33 -20.99 -14.37
C GLN A 165 -17.47 -21.55 -15.81
N ASP A 166 -18.65 -21.41 -16.43
CA ASP A 166 -18.95 -21.84 -17.81
C ASP A 166 -18.90 -20.70 -18.83
N LYS A 167 -18.38 -19.52 -18.46
CA LYS A 167 -18.33 -18.35 -19.34
C LYS A 167 -16.90 -17.86 -19.55
N LEU A 168 -16.63 -17.45 -20.78
CA LEU A 168 -15.36 -16.87 -21.19
C LEU A 168 -15.51 -15.35 -21.30
N LEU A 169 -14.59 -14.62 -20.69
CA LEU A 169 -14.61 -13.17 -20.56
C LEU A 169 -13.24 -12.63 -20.95
N GLY A 170 -13.23 -11.52 -21.70
CA GLY A 170 -12.02 -10.87 -22.16
C GLY A 170 -11.65 -9.68 -21.27
N LEU A 171 -10.36 -9.56 -20.97
CA LEU A 171 -9.79 -8.43 -20.25
C LEU A 171 -8.78 -7.74 -21.18
N GLU A 172 -9.14 -6.56 -21.66
CA GLU A 172 -8.26 -5.70 -22.47
C GLU A 172 -7.25 -5.00 -21.58
N VAL A 173 -5.96 -5.17 -21.91
CA VAL A 173 -4.82 -4.54 -21.21
C VAL A 173 -4.02 -3.69 -22.20
N ASP A 174 -3.33 -2.67 -21.72
CA ASP A 174 -2.59 -1.76 -22.62
C ASP A 174 -1.33 -2.44 -23.14
N GLN A 175 -0.59 -3.13 -22.27
CA GLN A 175 0.60 -3.88 -22.65
C GLN A 175 0.73 -5.17 -21.83
N LEU A 176 1.23 -6.22 -22.47
CA LEU A 176 1.65 -7.45 -21.82
C LEU A 176 3.19 -7.45 -21.70
N LEU A 177 3.70 -7.55 -20.48
CA LEU A 177 5.14 -7.56 -20.21
C LEU A 177 5.72 -8.99 -20.17
N GLY A 178 4.88 -10.00 -19.89
CA GLY A 178 5.24 -11.42 -19.93
C GLY A 178 4.81 -12.18 -18.67
N ASP A 179 5.07 -13.47 -18.61
CA ASP A 179 4.87 -14.29 -17.42
C ASP A 179 6.15 -14.36 -16.56
N GLN A 180 5.99 -14.30 -15.24
CA GLN A 180 7.08 -14.38 -14.26
C GLN A 180 6.66 -15.14 -13.02
N GLU A 181 7.51 -16.03 -12.55
CA GLU A 181 7.34 -16.70 -11.26
C GLU A 181 7.75 -15.75 -10.14
N LEU A 182 6.78 -15.30 -9.34
CA LEU A 182 7.00 -14.28 -8.33
C LEU A 182 6.41 -14.64 -6.97
N VAL A 183 7.02 -14.07 -5.93
CA VAL A 183 6.56 -14.19 -4.56
C VAL A 183 5.42 -13.20 -4.28
N ILE A 184 4.27 -13.74 -3.90
CA ILE A 184 3.11 -12.98 -3.47
C ILE A 184 3.18 -12.78 -1.95
N ARG A 185 3.03 -11.53 -1.52
CA ARG A 185 2.89 -11.15 -0.11
C ARG A 185 1.46 -10.63 0.14
N PRO A 186 0.79 -11.07 1.22
CA PRO A 186 -0.50 -10.49 1.58
C PRO A 186 -0.32 -9.02 1.99
N LEU A 187 -1.28 -8.17 1.63
CA LEU A 187 -1.22 -6.72 1.89
C LEU A 187 -1.50 -6.33 3.36
N GLY A 188 -1.69 -7.31 4.25
CA GLY A 188 -2.05 -7.10 5.64
C GLY A 188 -3.46 -6.50 5.81
N ALA A 189 -3.87 -6.25 7.06
CA ALA A 189 -5.20 -5.71 7.37
C ALA A 189 -5.29 -4.18 7.37
N ILE A 190 -4.17 -3.48 7.13
CA ILE A 190 -4.10 -2.01 7.15
C ILE A 190 -4.72 -1.40 5.89
N ILE A 191 -4.68 -2.14 4.78
CA ILE A 191 -5.25 -1.73 3.50
C ILE A 191 -6.55 -2.50 3.31
N ALA A 192 -7.68 -1.80 3.22
CA ALA A 192 -8.95 -2.39 2.80
C ALA A 192 -8.85 -2.66 1.28
N SER A 193 -8.24 -3.78 0.89
CA SER A 193 -8.13 -4.13 -0.52
C SER A 193 -9.47 -4.69 -1.04
N PRO A 194 -9.86 -4.38 -2.29
CA PRO A 194 -10.94 -5.08 -2.97
C PRO A 194 -10.72 -6.60 -2.96
N SER A 195 -11.82 -7.36 -2.99
CA SER A 195 -11.80 -8.83 -2.99
C SER A 195 -11.04 -9.46 -4.16
N TYR A 196 -10.86 -8.73 -5.27
CA TYR A 196 -10.10 -9.19 -6.43
C TYR A 196 -8.58 -8.98 -6.29
N ILE A 197 -8.10 -8.33 -5.23
CA ILE A 197 -6.67 -8.18 -4.97
C ILE A 197 -6.25 -9.34 -4.07
N TYR A 198 -5.43 -10.22 -4.61
CA TYR A 198 -4.89 -11.38 -3.93
C TYR A 198 -3.68 -10.99 -3.03
N GLY A 199 -2.89 -10.00 -3.46
CA GLY A 199 -1.74 -9.52 -2.69
C GLY A 199 -0.89 -8.51 -3.45
N GLY A 200 0.37 -8.39 -3.05
CA GLY A 200 1.39 -7.59 -3.75
C GLY A 200 2.66 -8.40 -4.01
N SER A 201 3.34 -8.09 -5.10
CA SER A 201 4.62 -8.70 -5.48
C SER A 201 5.60 -7.60 -5.92
N ILE A 202 6.89 -7.86 -5.77
CA ILE A 202 7.96 -6.94 -6.19
C ILE A 202 8.55 -7.49 -7.48
N LEU A 203 8.52 -6.67 -8.54
CA LEU A 203 9.08 -6.99 -9.85
C LEU A 203 10.62 -6.88 -9.84
N ALA A 204 11.27 -7.38 -10.89
CA ALA A 204 12.74 -7.34 -11.02
C ALA A 204 13.33 -5.92 -11.04
N ASP A 205 12.54 -4.91 -11.43
CA ASP A 205 12.91 -3.49 -11.42
C ASP A 205 12.69 -2.82 -10.04
N GLY A 206 12.22 -3.58 -9.05
CA GLY A 206 11.90 -3.11 -7.70
C GLY A 206 10.54 -2.43 -7.59
N GLN A 207 9.75 -2.34 -8.67
CA GLN A 207 8.39 -1.80 -8.60
C GLN A 207 7.44 -2.79 -7.90
N LEU A 208 6.49 -2.24 -7.15
CA LEU A 208 5.41 -3.02 -6.55
C LEU A 208 4.30 -3.22 -7.58
N ALA A 209 4.00 -4.48 -7.88
CA ALA A 209 2.84 -4.87 -8.67
C ALA A 209 1.76 -5.47 -7.74
N LEU A 210 0.53 -4.98 -7.87
CA LEU A 210 -0.61 -5.60 -7.21
C LEU A 210 -0.97 -6.89 -7.94
N VAL A 211 -1.12 -7.96 -7.16
CA VAL A 211 -1.50 -9.28 -7.66
C VAL A 211 -3.02 -9.39 -7.65
N LEU A 212 -3.58 -9.56 -8.83
CA LEU A 212 -5.01 -9.63 -9.10
C LEU A 212 -5.43 -11.08 -9.31
N ASP A 213 -6.56 -11.45 -8.69
CA ASP A 213 -7.29 -12.65 -9.05
C ASP A 213 -8.23 -12.33 -10.23
N GLY A 214 -7.89 -12.88 -11.39
CA GLY A 214 -8.63 -12.64 -12.62
C GLY A 214 -10.07 -13.13 -12.57
N THR A 215 -10.30 -14.26 -11.90
CA THR A 215 -11.64 -14.87 -11.81
C THR A 215 -12.56 -13.97 -10.98
N VAL A 216 -12.08 -13.53 -9.81
CA VAL A 216 -12.86 -12.66 -8.91
C VAL A 216 -13.08 -11.28 -9.52
N LEU A 217 -12.07 -10.73 -10.21
CA LEU A 217 -12.19 -9.44 -10.90
C LEU A 217 -13.29 -9.48 -11.95
N VAL A 218 -13.24 -10.49 -12.83
CA VAL A 218 -14.17 -10.66 -13.93
C VAL A 218 -15.58 -10.97 -13.43
N GLN A 219 -15.74 -11.79 -12.39
CA GLN A 219 -17.03 -12.04 -11.76
C GLN A 219 -17.69 -10.75 -11.27
N ARG A 220 -16.92 -9.88 -10.61
CA ARG A 220 -17.43 -8.60 -10.10
C ARG A 220 -17.85 -7.65 -11.23
N LEU A 221 -17.10 -7.63 -12.34
CA LEU A 221 -17.45 -6.81 -13.50
C LEU A 221 -18.75 -7.29 -14.15
N TRP A 222 -18.93 -8.60 -14.26
CA TRP A 222 -20.16 -9.19 -14.77
C TRP A 222 -21.38 -8.88 -13.88
N GLU A 223 -21.22 -8.98 -12.56
CA GLU A 223 -22.27 -8.65 -11.58
C GLU A 223 -22.67 -7.18 -11.64
N LYS A 224 -21.69 -6.26 -11.78
CA LYS A 224 -21.98 -4.83 -11.97
C LYS A 224 -22.82 -4.55 -13.20
N GLN A 225 -22.50 -5.18 -14.33
CA GLN A 225 -23.26 -4.99 -15.57
C GLN A 225 -24.67 -5.61 -15.49
N SER A 226 -24.81 -6.74 -14.79
CA SER A 226 -26.10 -7.38 -14.55
C SER A 226 -26.99 -6.54 -13.62
N ASN A 227 -26.41 -5.88 -12.62
CA ASN A 227 -27.13 -4.97 -11.73
C ASN A 227 -27.41 -3.60 -12.37
N GLU A 228 -26.51 -3.06 -13.18
CA GLU A 228 -26.76 -1.82 -13.94
C GLU A 228 -27.90 -2.03 -14.97
N ALA A 229 -27.98 -3.22 -15.59
CA ALA A 229 -29.12 -3.59 -16.43
C ALA A 229 -30.43 -3.75 -15.64
N MET A 230 -30.37 -4.17 -14.37
CA MET A 230 -31.55 -4.33 -13.52
C MET A 230 -32.00 -2.99 -12.89
N GLU A 231 -31.08 -2.12 -12.49
CA GLU A 231 -31.37 -0.77 -11.99
C GLU A 231 -31.91 0.16 -13.09
N GLN A 232 -31.53 -0.05 -14.36
CA GLN A 232 -32.14 0.68 -15.48
C GLN A 232 -33.53 0.17 -15.88
N THR A 233 -34.00 -0.95 -15.31
CA THR A 233 -35.36 -1.48 -15.55
C THR A 233 -36.34 -1.12 -14.42
N PHE A 234 -35.88 -0.51 -13.33
CA PHE A 234 -36.72 -0.09 -12.17
C PHE A 234 -36.85 1.44 -12.01
N VAL A 235 -36.75 2.21 -13.11
CA VAL A 235 -37.08 3.65 -13.10
C VAL A 235 -38.30 3.99 -13.98
N ASP A 236 -39.04 3.00 -14.47
CA ASP A 236 -40.35 3.23 -15.11
C ASP A 236 -41.45 2.48 -14.34
N GLY A 237 -42.18 3.22 -13.50
CA GLY A 237 -43.51 2.81 -13.02
C GLY A 237 -43.58 2.24 -11.60
N ALA A 238 -43.39 3.09 -10.59
CA ALA A 238 -44.06 2.89 -9.31
C ALA A 238 -44.29 4.24 -8.60
N SER A 239 -45.49 4.77 -8.80
CA SER A 239 -46.10 5.81 -7.98
C SER A 239 -45.98 5.47 -6.50
N TYR A 240 -45.36 6.37 -5.72
CA TYR A 240 -45.64 6.45 -4.29
C TYR A 240 -46.24 7.80 -3.94
N ILE A 241 -47.32 7.68 -3.21
CA ILE A 241 -48.31 8.66 -2.82
C ILE A 241 -47.71 9.62 -1.78
N LEU A 242 -47.91 10.92 -2.02
CA LEU A 242 -47.70 11.99 -1.04
C LEU A 242 -48.70 11.86 0.14
N PRO A 243 -48.31 12.10 1.40
CA PRO A 243 -49.23 12.60 2.41
C PRO A 243 -49.35 14.15 2.31
N PRO A 244 -50.48 14.72 2.75
CA PRO A 244 -50.91 16.06 2.36
C PRO A 244 -50.25 17.20 3.17
N THR A 245 -50.34 18.37 2.56
CA THR A 245 -49.72 19.66 2.89
C THR A 245 -50.44 20.43 4.03
N GLY A 246 -49.67 21.23 4.78
CA GLY A 246 -50.12 22.36 5.61
C GLY A 246 -49.31 22.44 6.92
N GLN A 247 -48.59 23.48 7.31
CA GLN A 247 -48.65 24.92 7.00
C GLN A 247 -47.25 25.56 7.00
N GLN A 248 -47.18 26.66 6.25
CA GLN A 248 -46.03 27.52 5.96
C GLN A 248 -45.49 28.26 7.19
N LYS A 249 -44.17 28.53 7.17
CA LYS A 249 -43.67 29.88 7.42
C LYS A 249 -42.38 30.13 6.61
N GLN A 250 -42.50 31.08 5.68
CA GLN A 250 -41.47 31.61 4.77
C GLN A 250 -40.35 32.32 5.56
N LEU A 251 -39.16 32.58 5.01
CA LEU A 251 -38.81 33.61 4.01
C LEU A 251 -37.27 33.51 3.72
N PRO A 252 -36.70 34.19 2.70
CA PRO A 252 -37.04 34.18 1.27
C PRO A 252 -35.79 34.00 0.37
N THR A 253 -36.00 33.54 -0.86
CA THR A 253 -35.01 33.50 -1.94
C THR A 253 -35.15 34.75 -2.81
N GLN A 254 -34.05 35.32 -3.33
CA GLN A 254 -33.93 35.83 -4.72
C GLN A 254 -32.47 36.20 -5.02
N ILE A 255 -31.79 35.42 -5.88
CA ILE A 255 -31.42 35.71 -7.29
C ILE A 255 -30.44 36.89 -7.44
N LEU A 256 -29.26 36.64 -8.05
CA LEU A 256 -28.70 37.42 -9.16
C LEU A 256 -27.44 36.77 -9.73
N ALA A 257 -27.33 36.83 -11.05
CA ALA A 257 -26.27 36.28 -11.89
C ALA A 257 -24.97 37.11 -11.83
N ALA A 258 -23.92 36.51 -12.41
CA ALA A 258 -22.58 37.03 -12.59
C ALA A 258 -22.51 38.48 -13.12
N ASP A 259 -21.69 39.32 -12.49
CA ASP A 259 -20.46 39.88 -13.08
C ASP A 259 -19.81 40.88 -12.12
N GLN A 260 -18.47 40.95 -12.15
CA GLN A 260 -17.61 42.04 -11.66
C GLN A 260 -17.60 42.32 -10.13
N LEU A 261 -16.46 42.05 -9.47
CA LEU A 261 -15.63 43.05 -8.78
C LEU A 261 -14.60 42.44 -7.81
N ASN A 262 -13.35 42.90 -8.03
CA ASN A 262 -12.28 43.15 -7.07
C ASN A 262 -11.48 42.01 -6.41
N SER A 263 -10.31 41.83 -7.03
CA SER A 263 -9.01 41.39 -6.53
C SER A 263 -8.43 42.20 -5.34
N ALA A 264 -9.20 42.49 -4.30
CA ALA A 264 -8.68 43.21 -3.14
C ALA A 264 -9.52 42.97 -1.88
N GLN A 265 -9.45 41.76 -1.30
CA GLN A 265 -9.87 41.48 0.09
C GLN A 265 -9.58 40.01 0.45
N LEU A 266 -8.30 39.69 0.65
CA LEU A 266 -7.86 38.59 1.53
C LEU A 266 -6.47 38.93 2.11
N SER A 267 -6.32 40.21 2.46
CA SER A 267 -5.27 40.74 3.32
C SER A 267 -5.95 41.11 4.62
N LEU A 268 -6.03 40.18 5.58
CA LEU A 268 -6.30 40.43 7.00
C LEU A 268 -6.31 39.12 7.82
N PHE A 269 -5.25 38.32 7.73
CA PHE A 269 -4.80 37.42 8.81
C PHE A 269 -3.30 37.12 8.64
N THR A 270 -2.48 38.17 8.68
CA THR A 270 -1.03 38.06 8.93
C THR A 270 -0.77 38.62 10.31
N SER A 271 -0.60 37.73 11.29
CA SER A 271 0.22 38.03 12.46
C SER A 271 1.65 37.68 12.06
N GLU A 272 2.37 38.68 11.55
CA GLU A 272 3.82 38.65 11.47
C GLU A 272 4.38 38.64 12.89
N ALA A 273 4.98 37.52 13.27
CA ALA A 273 6.02 37.48 14.28
C ALA A 273 7.17 36.62 13.71
N ASP A 274 8.16 37.31 13.17
CA ASP A 274 9.54 36.89 12.94
C ASP A 274 9.79 35.49 12.36
N LEU A 275 9.77 35.39 11.03
CA LEU A 275 10.56 34.38 10.33
C LEU A 275 11.46 35.08 9.30
N THR A 276 12.66 35.42 9.76
CA THR A 276 13.84 35.54 8.89
C THR A 276 13.94 34.33 7.95
N PRO A 277 14.51 34.47 6.73
CA PRO A 277 14.49 33.43 5.71
C PRO A 277 15.39 32.25 6.11
N THR A 278 14.87 31.27 6.84
CA THR A 278 15.58 30.01 7.06
C THR A 278 15.41 29.15 5.82
N GLY A 279 16.47 28.99 5.03
CA GLY A 279 16.52 28.03 3.93
C GLY A 279 16.08 26.64 4.40
N LYS A 280 15.34 25.92 3.54
CA LYS A 280 14.85 24.57 3.85
C LYS A 280 16.02 23.70 4.32
N LYS A 281 15.93 23.12 5.52
CA LYS A 281 16.99 22.26 6.09
C LYS A 281 17.09 20.98 5.26
N MET A 282 18.29 20.61 4.84
CA MET A 282 18.51 19.42 4.00
C MET A 282 18.99 18.24 4.84
N ALA A 283 18.35 17.08 4.67
CA ALA A 283 18.69 15.82 5.31
C ALA A 283 19.11 14.79 4.25
N LEU A 284 20.12 13.98 4.56
CA LEU A 284 20.52 12.83 3.75
C LEU A 284 20.02 11.54 4.39
N LEU A 285 19.28 10.75 3.63
CA LEU A 285 18.77 9.47 4.05
C LEU A 285 19.52 8.33 3.36
N VAL A 286 20.09 7.43 4.15
CA VAL A 286 20.92 6.31 3.68
C VAL A 286 20.33 4.99 4.18
N ASP A 287 19.71 4.24 3.28
CA ASP A 287 19.09 2.95 3.59
C ASP A 287 19.02 2.14 2.28
N ASP A 288 19.29 0.83 2.34
CA ASP A 288 19.33 -0.02 1.15
C ASP A 288 17.91 -0.37 0.65
N SER A 289 16.91 -0.25 1.52
CA SER A 289 15.52 -0.49 1.20
C SER A 289 14.87 0.76 0.59
N ILE A 290 14.48 0.63 -0.68
CA ILE A 290 13.75 1.69 -1.42
C ILE A 290 12.47 2.10 -0.66
N THR A 291 11.71 1.13 -0.15
CA THR A 291 10.46 1.40 0.56
C THR A 291 10.68 2.18 1.85
N VAL A 292 11.71 1.82 2.62
CA VAL A 292 12.07 2.56 3.85
C VAL A 292 12.51 3.98 3.49
N ARG A 293 13.33 4.12 2.44
CA ARG A 293 13.75 5.44 1.96
C ARG A 293 12.58 6.35 1.56
N GLN A 294 11.63 5.83 0.80
CA GLN A 294 10.45 6.61 0.39
C GLN A 294 9.58 7.02 1.59
N THR A 295 9.33 6.08 2.51
CA THR A 295 8.51 6.35 3.70
C THR A 295 9.13 7.41 4.61
N LEU A 296 10.43 7.31 4.86
CA LEU A 296 11.18 8.28 5.66
C LEU A 296 11.34 9.62 4.95
N SER A 297 11.52 9.63 3.63
CA SER A 297 11.57 10.87 2.86
C SER A 297 10.26 11.63 2.96
N MET A 298 9.12 10.97 2.76
CA MET A 298 7.80 11.61 2.94
C MET A 298 7.59 12.14 4.36
N THR A 299 8.08 11.42 5.37
CA THR A 299 8.00 11.84 6.78
C THR A 299 8.78 13.14 7.01
N LEU A 300 10.03 13.18 6.56
CA LEU A 300 10.91 14.35 6.71
C LEU A 300 10.44 15.54 5.85
N GLU A 301 9.97 15.30 4.62
CA GLU A 301 9.43 16.34 3.75
C GLU A 301 8.17 16.98 4.34
N ARG A 302 7.27 16.19 4.93
CA ARG A 302 6.10 16.71 5.67
C ARG A 302 6.50 17.55 6.87
N ALA A 303 7.65 17.26 7.49
CA ALA A 303 8.23 18.06 8.56
C ALA A 303 9.04 19.28 8.06
N GLY A 304 9.07 19.53 6.74
CA GLY A 304 9.67 20.73 6.14
C GLY A 304 11.14 20.59 5.70
N TYR A 305 11.69 19.37 5.71
CA TYR A 305 13.04 19.10 5.24
C TYR A 305 13.10 18.87 3.73
N GLN A 306 14.22 19.22 3.10
CA GLN A 306 14.59 18.68 1.79
C GLN A 306 15.37 17.39 1.99
N VAL A 307 15.03 16.33 1.25
CA VAL A 307 15.63 15.00 1.46
C VAL A 307 16.43 14.58 0.24
N LEU A 308 17.71 14.28 0.46
CA LEU A 308 18.53 13.52 -0.49
C LEU A 308 18.55 12.06 -0.06
N GLN A 309 18.63 11.15 -1.02
CA GLN A 309 18.60 9.72 -0.77
C GLN A 309 19.87 9.05 -1.28
N ALA A 310 20.38 8.06 -0.55
CA ALA A 310 21.49 7.21 -0.94
C ALA A 310 21.17 5.75 -0.58
N LYS A 311 21.57 4.79 -1.42
CA LYS A 311 21.26 3.36 -1.21
C LYS A 311 22.31 2.60 -0.38
N ASP A 312 23.47 3.22 -0.15
CA ASP A 312 24.54 2.68 0.68
C ASP A 312 25.54 3.77 1.09
N GLY A 313 26.55 3.38 1.89
CA GLY A 313 27.57 4.29 2.39
C GLY A 313 28.45 4.95 1.32
N TYR A 314 28.64 4.32 0.14
CA TYR A 314 29.41 4.93 -0.94
C TYR A 314 28.67 6.11 -1.57
N GLU A 315 27.40 5.88 -1.93
CA GLU A 315 26.54 6.94 -2.47
C GLU A 315 26.35 8.06 -1.42
N ALA A 316 26.25 7.71 -0.14
CA ALA A 316 26.17 8.71 0.93
C ALA A 316 27.40 9.62 1.01
N LEU A 317 28.61 9.07 0.94
CA LEU A 317 29.84 9.87 0.94
C LEU A 317 29.96 10.75 -0.31
N GLU A 318 29.50 10.27 -1.47
CA GLU A 318 29.46 11.06 -2.70
C GLU A 318 28.50 12.25 -2.57
N GLN A 319 27.29 12.00 -2.05
CA GLN A 319 26.30 13.04 -1.81
C GLN A 319 26.79 14.09 -0.80
N LEU A 320 27.42 13.66 0.30
CA LEU A 320 27.99 14.57 1.30
C LEU A 320 29.10 15.47 0.75
N ARG A 321 29.86 14.99 -0.24
CA ARG A 321 30.92 15.80 -0.89
C ARG A 321 30.35 16.77 -1.93
N SER A 322 29.28 16.38 -2.63
CA SER A 322 28.63 17.20 -3.64
C SER A 322 27.66 18.24 -3.06
N HIS A 323 27.12 18.00 -1.87
CA HIS A 323 26.08 18.84 -1.25
C HIS A 323 26.47 19.28 0.16
N GLN A 324 27.14 20.42 0.27
CA GLN A 324 27.54 21.01 1.57
C GLN A 324 26.37 21.55 2.40
N GLU A 325 25.16 21.61 1.84
CA GLU A 325 23.94 22.09 2.51
C GLU A 325 23.29 21.03 3.41
N ILE A 326 23.76 19.77 3.37
CA ILE A 326 23.26 18.68 4.21
C ILE A 326 23.59 18.96 5.68
N GLN A 327 22.55 18.96 6.53
CA GLN A 327 22.66 19.30 7.96
C GLN A 327 22.54 18.08 8.87
N VAL A 328 22.02 16.95 8.39
CA VAL A 328 21.88 15.71 9.16
C VAL A 328 21.87 14.51 8.23
N VAL A 329 22.46 13.40 8.69
CA VAL A 329 22.41 12.11 8.01
C VAL A 329 21.61 11.11 8.85
N LEU A 330 20.64 10.44 8.23
CA LEU A 330 19.95 9.29 8.81
C LEU A 330 20.43 8.03 8.08
N CYS A 331 21.03 7.08 8.80
CA CYS A 331 21.77 5.99 8.17
C CYS A 331 21.44 4.63 8.79
N ASP A 332 21.10 3.63 7.96
CA ASP A 332 21.05 2.23 8.41
C ASP A 332 22.47 1.67 8.57
N ILE A 333 22.62 0.71 9.48
CA ILE A 333 23.83 -0.08 9.62
C ILE A 333 23.91 -1.16 8.55
N GLU A 334 22.81 -1.86 8.28
CA GLU A 334 22.82 -3.04 7.42
C GLU A 334 22.60 -2.66 5.96
N MET A 335 23.67 -2.33 5.24
CA MET A 335 23.61 -1.93 3.85
C MET A 335 24.66 -2.70 3.01
N PRO A 336 24.39 -2.96 1.72
CA PRO A 336 25.34 -3.61 0.82
C PRO A 336 26.51 -2.67 0.46
N ARG A 337 27.63 -3.25 0.02
CA ARG A 337 28.87 -2.57 -0.42
C ARG A 337 29.63 -1.81 0.67
N MET A 338 28.98 -0.87 1.36
CA MET A 338 29.52 -0.16 2.52
C MET A 338 28.44 -0.03 3.59
N ASN A 339 28.70 -0.64 4.75
CA ASN A 339 27.76 -0.63 5.88
C ASN A 339 27.83 0.68 6.68
N GLY A 340 26.86 0.92 7.57
CA GLY A 340 26.78 2.16 8.35
C GLY A 340 27.96 2.39 9.30
N PHE A 341 28.63 1.33 9.79
CA PHE A 341 29.83 1.47 10.61
C PHE A 341 31.06 1.88 9.79
N GLU A 342 31.23 1.32 8.60
CA GLU A 342 32.27 1.71 7.65
C GLU A 342 32.07 3.15 7.17
N PHE A 343 30.83 3.51 6.86
CA PHE A 343 30.43 4.88 6.57
C PHE A 343 30.81 5.84 7.70
N LEU A 344 30.42 5.54 8.95
CA LEU A 344 30.78 6.36 10.12
C LEU A 344 32.29 6.55 10.27
N LYS A 345 33.07 5.49 10.06
CA LYS A 345 34.54 5.55 10.12
C LYS A 345 35.11 6.50 9.07
N HIS A 346 34.63 6.45 7.83
CA HIS A 346 35.05 7.36 6.76
C HIS A 346 34.59 8.79 7.01
N HIS A 347 33.36 8.96 7.46
CA HIS A 347 32.78 10.25 7.87
C HIS A 347 33.60 10.91 8.99
N GLN A 348 34.01 10.15 10.00
CA GLN A 348 34.78 10.66 11.14
C GLN A 348 36.24 11.02 10.77
N GLN A 349 36.80 10.42 9.72
CA GLN A 349 38.14 10.71 9.21
C GLN A 349 38.19 11.97 8.34
N ASP A 350 37.06 12.42 7.81
CA ASP A 350 36.96 13.60 6.97
C ASP A 350 36.59 14.83 7.81
N SER A 351 37.51 15.79 7.94
CA SER A 351 37.34 16.99 8.74
C SER A 351 36.16 17.86 8.31
N SER A 352 35.75 17.78 7.04
CA SER A 352 34.62 18.54 6.50
C SER A 352 33.27 17.87 6.77
N LEU A 353 33.25 16.54 6.90
CA LEU A 353 32.03 15.77 7.11
C LEU A 353 31.73 15.57 8.59
N LYS A 354 32.76 15.45 9.45
CA LYS A 354 32.62 15.19 10.89
C LYS A 354 31.69 16.17 11.63
N THR A 355 31.49 17.38 11.09
CA THR A 355 30.58 18.39 11.66
C THR A 355 29.10 18.07 11.45
N ILE A 356 28.77 17.21 10.48
CA ILE A 356 27.40 16.81 10.16
C ILE A 356 27.00 15.68 11.11
N PRO A 357 25.94 15.84 11.90
CA PRO A 357 25.51 14.79 12.80
C PRO A 357 24.91 13.59 12.05
N VAL A 358 25.21 12.39 12.55
CA VAL A 358 24.73 11.12 11.98
C VAL A 358 23.83 10.41 12.99
N VAL A 359 22.58 10.18 12.60
CA VAL A 359 21.58 9.41 13.35
C VAL A 359 21.51 8.01 12.76
N ILE A 360 21.77 7.00 13.58
CA ILE A 360 21.72 5.61 13.16
C ILE A 360 20.30 5.05 13.33
N LEU A 361 19.77 4.43 12.27
CA LEU A 361 18.46 3.79 12.20
C LEU A 361 18.61 2.30 11.91
N THR A 362 18.53 1.42 12.92
CA THR A 362 18.80 -0.02 12.71
C THR A 362 17.79 -0.95 13.36
N SER A 363 17.58 -2.13 12.79
CA SER A 363 16.81 -3.23 13.40
C SER A 363 17.57 -3.96 14.51
N ARG A 364 18.88 -3.68 14.69
CA ARG A 364 19.69 -4.27 15.76
C ARG A 364 19.49 -3.52 17.07
N SER A 365 18.83 -4.12 18.05
CA SER A 365 18.58 -3.50 19.36
C SER A 365 19.66 -3.73 20.41
N GLY A 366 20.74 -4.44 20.05
CA GLY A 366 21.79 -4.83 20.99
C GLY A 366 22.66 -3.67 21.49
N GLU A 367 22.85 -3.57 22.80
CA GLU A 367 23.67 -2.53 23.47
C GLU A 367 25.11 -2.45 22.94
N LYS A 368 25.70 -3.59 22.55
CA LYS A 368 27.03 -3.64 21.92
C LYS A 368 27.11 -2.81 20.63
N HIS A 369 26.09 -2.86 19.78
CA HIS A 369 26.09 -2.13 18.51
C HIS A 369 25.91 -0.62 18.74
N ARG A 370 25.16 -0.22 19.76
CA ARG A 370 25.02 1.18 20.17
C ARG A 370 26.34 1.77 20.67
N LEU A 371 27.06 1.02 21.51
CA LEU A 371 28.39 1.43 22.00
C LEU A 371 29.39 1.59 20.85
N ILE A 372 29.39 0.65 19.90
CA ILE A 372 30.24 0.74 18.70
C ILE A 372 29.88 1.96 17.86
N ALA A 373 28.60 2.19 17.57
CA ALA A 373 28.14 3.34 16.80
C ALA A 373 28.55 4.67 17.46
N GLY A 374 28.37 4.79 18.78
CA GLY A 374 28.80 5.98 19.53
C GLY A 374 30.31 6.21 19.48
N SER A 375 31.11 5.14 19.61
CA SER A 375 32.58 5.25 19.51
C SER A 375 33.07 5.69 18.12
N LEU A 376 32.30 5.39 17.07
CA LEU A 376 32.57 5.79 15.69
C LEU A 376 31.98 7.17 15.33
N GLY A 377 31.39 7.87 16.31
CA GLY A 377 30.92 9.24 16.14
C GLY A 377 29.45 9.38 15.70
N ALA A 378 28.61 8.36 15.87
CA ALA A 378 27.17 8.53 15.72
C ALA A 378 26.63 9.48 16.81
N THR A 379 25.82 10.45 16.40
CA THR A 379 25.22 11.45 17.30
C THR A 379 24.02 10.88 18.04
N ALA A 380 23.20 10.08 17.37
CA ALA A 380 22.02 9.45 17.94
C ALA A 380 21.82 8.03 17.40
N TYR A 381 21.02 7.23 18.12
CA TYR A 381 20.77 5.83 17.78
C TYR A 381 19.31 5.47 18.04
N ILE A 382 18.62 5.04 16.99
CA ILE A 382 17.20 4.68 17.01
C ILE A 382 17.04 3.23 16.50
N THR A 383 16.31 2.42 17.26
CA THR A 383 16.00 1.04 16.90
C THR A 383 14.67 0.94 16.16
N LYS A 384 14.62 0.21 15.04
CA LYS A 384 13.39 -0.13 14.32
C LYS A 384 12.60 -1.21 15.11
N PRO A 385 11.26 -1.12 15.26
CA PRO A 385 10.38 -0.06 14.77
C PRO A 385 10.40 1.18 15.69
N TYR A 386 10.30 2.36 15.08
CA TYR A 386 10.21 3.66 15.77
C TYR A 386 8.89 4.36 15.45
N LEU A 387 8.50 5.30 16.30
CA LEU A 387 7.34 6.16 16.05
C LEU A 387 7.78 7.45 15.32
N GLU A 388 6.95 7.94 14.40
CA GLU A 388 7.25 9.11 13.55
C GLU A 388 7.68 10.33 14.37
N HIS A 389 6.93 10.64 15.42
CA HIS A 389 7.22 11.78 16.30
C HIS A 389 8.55 11.64 17.05
N GLN A 390 8.96 10.41 17.41
CA GLN A 390 10.21 10.15 18.11
C GLN A 390 11.42 10.37 17.20
N LEU A 391 11.29 9.95 15.93
CA LEU A 391 12.29 10.19 14.90
C LEU A 391 12.48 11.69 14.67
N LEU A 392 11.39 12.42 14.43
CA LEU A 392 11.44 13.85 14.16
C LEU A 392 12.00 14.63 15.36
N ALA A 393 11.57 14.32 16.58
CA ALA A 393 12.11 14.94 17.79
C ALA A 393 13.63 14.72 17.92
N THR A 394 14.11 13.50 17.62
CA THR A 394 15.55 13.20 17.64
C THR A 394 16.31 14.02 16.59
N VAL A 395 15.78 14.12 15.37
CA VAL A 395 16.40 14.92 14.29
C VAL A 395 16.46 16.39 14.66
N GLU A 396 15.39 16.96 15.22
CA GLU A 396 15.35 18.35 15.68
C GLU A 396 16.34 18.62 16.82
N GLU A 397 16.42 17.73 17.79
CA GLU A 397 17.31 17.84 18.93
C GLU A 397 18.79 17.75 18.51
N VAL A 398 19.10 16.83 17.57
CA VAL A 398 20.42 16.69 16.96
C VAL A 398 20.82 17.96 16.20
N LEU A 399 19.92 18.51 15.38
CA LEU A 399 20.16 19.75 14.64
C LEU A 399 20.24 20.98 15.56
N GLY A 400 19.58 20.92 16.72
CA GLY A 400 19.63 21.95 17.77
C GLY A 400 20.88 21.88 18.65
N GLY A 401 21.76 20.89 18.44
CA GLY A 401 22.98 20.70 19.24
C GLY A 401 22.73 20.26 20.68
N ARG A 402 21.59 19.62 20.96
CA ARG A 402 21.15 19.21 22.31
C ARG A 402 21.32 17.70 22.56
N TRP A 403 22.45 17.11 22.15
CA TRP A 403 22.74 15.68 22.32
C TRP A 403 23.99 15.42 23.15
#